data_AF-A0A4Q6AKH2-F1
#
_entry.id   AF-A0A4Q6AKH2-F1
#
_cell.length_a   1.000
_cell.length_b   1.000
_cell.length_c   1.000
_cell.angle_alpha   90.00
_cell.angle_beta   90.00
_cell.angle_gamma   90.00
#
_symmetry.space_group_name_H-M   'P 1'
#
loop_
_entity.id
_entity.type
_entity.pdbx_description
1 polymer ?
#
loop_
_entity_poly.entity_id
_entity_poly.type
_entity_poly.pdbx_seq_one_letter_code
_entity_poly.pdbx_strand_id
1 'polypeptide(L)'
;MKTICIQIIALLLPAFAFAQTLSPQVQRQVARIAEENYVAFESVGPAGEVTDQYRSFTTLKNKATTAELLLLLKHENAVVRAYAGWALADRKYLHAETILLRFLKSNEWVQAQDGCIGGSEDLASLFYRRVFHQVATRSKNRPLGAVINAMDSVILYEADSSSTLLETALEHSAGNSQHYNRIRMLALHYKTGASIVALARYKKADDVNFLMTLNTKAFPAIAVFPHPEFWPFLQRYQSTEKTFAYFNALAGFRNEESVALLTKMFDQPDSEKAATIASQLFNELDHPRGSPLEQLYEAITVN
;
A
#
# COMPACT_ATOMS: atom_id res chain seq x y z
N MET A 1 -78.13 23.89 -3.55
CA MET A 1 -77.23 22.98 -2.80
C MET A 1 -75.91 22.86 -3.55
N LYS A 2 -74.86 23.42 -2.94
CA LYS A 2 -73.40 23.18 -3.07
C LYS A 2 -72.77 23.06 -4.47
N THR A 3 -72.25 24.21 -4.91
CA THR A 3 -71.06 24.43 -5.73
C THR A 3 -69.86 23.67 -5.15
N ILE A 4 -69.14 22.89 -5.97
CA ILE A 4 -67.79 22.39 -5.63
C ILE A 4 -66.89 22.66 -6.84
N CYS A 5 -66.13 23.76 -6.75
CA CYS A 5 -64.98 24.03 -7.59
C CYS A 5 -63.82 23.15 -7.12
N ILE A 6 -63.40 22.18 -7.92
CA ILE A 6 -62.11 21.49 -7.72
C ILE A 6 -61.09 22.21 -8.61
N GLN A 7 -60.34 23.14 -8.00
CA GLN A 7 -59.13 23.68 -8.61
C GLN A 7 -58.03 22.63 -8.49
N ILE A 8 -57.68 21.99 -9.62
CA ILE A 8 -56.47 21.20 -9.73
C ILE A 8 -55.32 22.20 -9.90
N ILE A 9 -54.67 22.57 -8.80
CA ILE A 9 -53.37 23.24 -8.85
C ILE A 9 -52.35 22.16 -9.21
N ALA A 10 -52.02 22.08 -10.50
CA ALA A 10 -50.88 21.32 -10.97
C ALA A 10 -49.61 22.00 -10.45
N LEU A 11 -49.04 21.42 -9.39
CA LEU A 11 -47.79 21.84 -8.76
C LEU A 11 -46.64 21.49 -9.71
N LEU A 12 -46.42 22.32 -10.73
CA LEU A 12 -45.23 22.33 -11.56
C LEU A 12 -44.04 22.81 -10.72
N LEU A 13 -43.47 21.91 -9.93
CA LEU A 13 -42.07 22.01 -9.52
C LEU A 13 -41.25 21.20 -10.53
N PRO A 14 -40.78 21.78 -11.64
CA PRO A 14 -39.66 21.17 -12.33
C PRO A 14 -38.51 21.19 -11.32
N ALA A 15 -38.02 19.99 -11.01
CA ALA A 15 -36.85 19.77 -10.20
C ALA A 15 -35.75 20.75 -10.66
N PHE A 16 -35.37 21.68 -9.79
CA PHE A 16 -34.09 22.35 -9.88
C PHE A 16 -33.01 21.30 -9.59
N ALA A 17 -32.81 20.37 -10.53
CA ALA A 17 -31.51 19.78 -10.73
C ALA A 17 -30.63 20.94 -11.19
N PHE A 18 -30.07 21.69 -10.23
CA PHE A 18 -28.97 22.58 -10.52
C PHE A 18 -27.91 21.71 -11.18
N ALA A 19 -27.79 21.82 -12.50
CA ALA A 19 -26.60 21.40 -13.19
C ALA A 19 -25.48 22.20 -12.54
N GLN A 20 -24.74 21.57 -11.62
CA GLN A 20 -23.66 22.23 -10.92
C GLN A 20 -22.60 22.54 -11.97
N THR A 21 -22.49 23.81 -12.35
CA THR A 21 -21.45 24.29 -13.26
C THR A 21 -20.26 24.74 -12.42
N LEU A 22 -19.05 24.51 -12.93
CA LEU A 22 -17.83 25.04 -12.31
C LEU A 22 -17.91 26.58 -12.25
N SER A 23 -17.49 27.17 -11.13
CA SER A 23 -17.33 28.61 -11.03
C SER A 23 -16.27 29.14 -12.01
N PRO A 24 -16.37 30.40 -12.48
CA PRO A 24 -15.41 30.95 -13.44
C PRO A 24 -13.96 30.89 -12.96
N GLN A 25 -13.72 31.01 -11.65
CA GLN A 25 -12.38 30.89 -11.08
C GLN A 25 -11.85 29.46 -11.18
N VAL A 26 -12.68 28.46 -10.88
CA VAL A 26 -12.31 27.04 -11.00
C VAL A 26 -12.07 26.68 -12.46
N GLN A 27 -12.93 27.11 -13.38
CA GLN A 27 -12.75 26.89 -14.82
C GLN A 27 -11.38 27.40 -15.32
N ARG A 28 -10.97 28.60 -14.89
CA ARG A 28 -9.63 29.14 -15.26
C ARG A 28 -8.48 28.29 -14.75
N GLN A 29 -8.57 27.74 -13.54
CA GLN A 29 -7.51 26.86 -13.01
C GLN A 29 -7.50 25.51 -13.74
N VAL A 30 -8.68 24.96 -14.03
CA VAL A 30 -8.83 23.71 -14.79
C VAL A 30 -8.23 23.84 -16.19
N ALA A 31 -8.48 24.95 -16.88
CA ALA A 31 -7.90 25.21 -18.20
C ALA A 31 -6.36 25.23 -18.15
N ARG A 32 -5.77 25.95 -17.18
CA ARG A 32 -4.30 25.99 -16.99
C ARG A 32 -3.72 24.62 -16.67
N ILE A 33 -4.35 23.88 -15.77
CA ILE A 33 -3.92 22.54 -15.40
C ILE A 33 -3.95 21.59 -16.60
N ALA A 34 -5.01 21.67 -17.41
CA ALA A 34 -5.18 20.85 -18.59
C ALA A 34 -4.21 21.23 -19.73
N GLU A 35 -3.81 22.51 -19.80
CA GLU A 35 -2.83 23.01 -20.77
C GLU A 35 -1.42 22.48 -20.48
N GLU A 36 -0.95 22.57 -19.23
CA GLU A 36 0.36 22.03 -18.81
C GLU A 36 0.39 20.49 -18.85
N ASN A 37 -0.72 19.85 -18.49
CA ASN A 37 -0.96 18.41 -18.64
C ASN A 37 0.08 17.46 -18.01
N TYR A 38 0.61 17.82 -16.84
CA TYR A 38 1.37 16.91 -15.97
C TYR A 38 1.07 17.16 -14.48
N VAL A 39 1.37 16.19 -13.62
CA VAL A 39 1.21 16.30 -12.16
C VAL A 39 2.55 16.70 -11.54
N ALA A 40 2.69 17.96 -11.15
CA ALA A 40 3.77 18.42 -10.27
C ALA A 40 3.43 18.21 -8.78
N PHE A 41 4.43 17.79 -8.00
CA PHE A 41 4.42 17.87 -6.54
C PHE A 41 4.90 19.25 -6.07
N GLU A 42 4.98 19.46 -4.74
CA GLU A 42 5.21 20.76 -4.12
C GLU A 42 6.55 21.40 -4.46
N SER A 43 7.60 20.58 -4.51
CA SER A 43 8.96 21.01 -4.79
C SER A 43 9.53 20.09 -5.87
N VAL A 44 9.95 20.67 -7.00
CA VAL A 44 10.51 19.90 -8.12
C VAL A 44 11.85 20.49 -8.57
N GLY A 45 12.67 19.65 -9.21
CA GLY A 45 13.99 20.03 -9.70
C GLY A 45 15.04 20.19 -8.59
N PRO A 46 16.31 20.46 -8.97
CA PRO A 46 17.45 20.47 -8.07
C PRO A 46 17.38 21.56 -7.00
N ALA A 47 16.65 22.65 -7.26
CA ALA A 47 16.47 23.76 -6.32
C ALA A 47 15.17 23.68 -5.50
N GLY A 48 14.34 22.63 -5.69
CA GLY A 48 13.08 22.46 -4.96
C GLY A 48 12.04 23.54 -5.29
N GLU A 49 11.90 23.87 -6.57
CA GLU A 49 11.06 24.96 -7.04
C GLU A 49 9.57 24.60 -7.01
N VAL A 50 8.74 25.61 -6.75
CA VAL A 50 7.28 25.48 -6.82
C VAL A 50 6.82 25.91 -8.22
N THR A 51 6.39 24.94 -9.03
CA THR A 51 5.94 25.15 -10.42
C THR A 51 4.62 25.90 -10.50
N ASP A 52 4.38 26.54 -11.65
CA ASP A 52 3.08 27.13 -11.95
C ASP A 52 1.95 26.09 -12.00
N GLN A 53 2.27 24.85 -12.38
CA GLN A 53 1.34 23.74 -12.33
C GLN A 53 0.91 23.42 -10.88
N TYR A 54 1.85 23.33 -9.94
CA TYR A 54 1.51 23.12 -8.52
C TYR A 54 0.80 24.33 -7.90
N ARG A 55 1.12 25.56 -8.33
CA ARG A 55 0.39 26.78 -7.93
C ARG A 55 -1.05 26.77 -8.43
N SER A 56 -1.28 26.30 -9.65
CA SER A 56 -2.62 26.15 -10.23
C SER A 56 -3.43 25.10 -9.47
N PHE A 57 -2.82 23.95 -9.15
CA PHE A 57 -3.41 22.96 -8.25
C PHE A 57 -3.76 23.55 -6.88
N THR A 58 -2.82 24.25 -6.25
CA THR A 58 -3.05 24.85 -4.93
C THR A 58 -4.20 25.85 -4.96
N THR A 59 -4.30 26.64 -6.02
CA THR A 59 -5.42 27.58 -6.22
C THR A 59 -6.73 26.83 -6.42
N LEU A 60 -6.77 25.78 -7.26
CA LEU A 60 -7.93 24.92 -7.46
C LEU A 60 -8.38 24.32 -6.12
N LYS A 61 -7.46 23.71 -5.37
CA LYS A 61 -7.70 23.09 -4.06
C LYS A 61 -8.30 24.08 -3.07
N ASN A 62 -7.86 25.34 -3.06
CA ASN A 62 -8.32 26.33 -2.10
C ASN A 62 -9.63 27.02 -2.50
N LYS A 63 -9.98 27.03 -3.79
CA LYS A 63 -11.13 27.78 -4.32
C LYS A 63 -12.33 26.93 -4.69
N ALA A 64 -12.12 25.69 -5.15
CA ALA A 64 -13.21 24.82 -5.54
C ALA A 64 -14.02 24.35 -4.33
N THR A 65 -15.33 24.25 -4.45
CA THR A 65 -16.18 23.53 -3.49
C THR A 65 -15.97 22.02 -3.62
N THR A 66 -16.35 21.24 -2.61
CA THR A 66 -16.30 19.76 -2.70
C THR A 66 -17.16 19.25 -3.85
N ALA A 67 -18.30 19.88 -4.12
CA ALA A 67 -19.17 19.55 -5.25
C ALA A 67 -18.47 19.76 -6.60
N GLU A 68 -17.78 20.90 -6.79
CA GLU A 68 -16.99 21.14 -8.01
C GLU A 68 -15.84 20.14 -8.16
N LEU A 69 -15.14 19.79 -7.07
CA LEU A 69 -14.08 18.78 -7.13
C LEU A 69 -14.63 17.40 -7.53
N LEU A 70 -15.80 17.00 -7.00
CA LEU A 70 -16.46 15.76 -7.40
C LEU A 70 -16.91 15.76 -8.86
N LEU A 71 -17.32 16.92 -9.40
CA LEU A 71 -17.60 17.08 -10.82
C LEU A 71 -16.33 16.91 -11.66
N LEU A 72 -15.21 17.49 -11.21
CA LEU A 72 -13.92 17.42 -11.89
C LEU A 72 -13.34 16.01 -11.96
N LEU A 73 -13.75 15.07 -11.09
CA LEU A 73 -13.42 13.65 -11.23
C LEU A 73 -13.95 13.00 -12.52
N LYS A 74 -14.85 13.69 -13.26
CA LYS A 74 -15.40 13.25 -14.55
C LYS A 74 -14.86 14.07 -15.72
N HIS A 75 -13.92 14.99 -15.49
CA HIS A 75 -13.31 15.80 -16.53
C HIS A 75 -12.57 14.91 -17.55
N GLU A 76 -12.43 15.32 -18.81
CA GLU A 76 -11.76 14.52 -19.86
C GLU A 76 -10.23 14.42 -19.67
N ASN A 77 -9.61 15.49 -19.16
CA ASN A 77 -8.19 15.53 -18.86
C ASN A 77 -7.84 14.75 -17.56
N ALA A 78 -6.91 13.80 -17.65
CA ALA A 78 -6.49 12.94 -16.54
C ALA A 78 -5.78 13.66 -15.40
N VAL A 79 -4.99 14.68 -15.71
CA VAL A 79 -4.28 15.51 -14.72
C VAL A 79 -5.27 16.34 -13.90
N VAL A 80 -6.32 16.87 -14.55
CA VAL A 80 -7.43 17.54 -13.85
C VAL A 80 -8.11 16.57 -12.87
N ARG A 81 -8.40 15.34 -13.30
CA ARG A 81 -8.98 14.31 -12.41
C ARG A 81 -8.04 13.97 -11.25
N ALA A 82 -6.75 13.78 -11.52
CA ALA A 82 -5.75 13.48 -10.49
C ALA A 82 -5.70 14.59 -9.42
N TYR A 83 -5.61 15.86 -9.84
CA TYR A 83 -5.60 16.99 -8.91
C TYR A 83 -6.91 17.21 -8.18
N ALA A 84 -8.06 16.96 -8.82
CA ALA A 84 -9.34 16.96 -8.12
C ALA A 84 -9.39 15.87 -7.02
N GLY A 85 -8.89 14.67 -7.34
CA GLY A 85 -8.70 13.59 -6.36
C GLY A 85 -7.80 14.03 -5.21
N TRP A 86 -6.62 14.57 -5.49
CA TRP A 86 -5.72 15.07 -4.45
C TRP A 86 -6.34 16.15 -3.57
N ALA A 87 -7.09 17.10 -4.15
CA ALA A 87 -7.79 18.11 -3.37
C ALA A 87 -8.87 17.51 -2.46
N LEU A 88 -9.57 16.46 -2.90
CA LEU A 88 -10.53 15.71 -2.08
C LEU A 88 -9.83 14.91 -0.98
N ALA A 89 -8.68 14.28 -1.29
CA ALA A 89 -7.84 13.62 -0.30
C ALA A 89 -7.38 14.62 0.77
N ASP A 90 -6.84 15.78 0.40
CA ASP A 90 -6.41 16.86 1.31
C ASP A 90 -7.55 17.37 2.21
N ARG A 91 -8.80 17.23 1.76
CA ARG A 91 -10.02 17.54 2.53
C ARG A 91 -10.53 16.38 3.38
N LYS A 92 -9.85 15.24 3.39
CA LYS A 92 -10.27 14.01 4.10
C LYS A 92 -11.66 13.57 3.68
N TYR A 93 -11.93 13.61 2.38
CA TYR A 93 -13.20 13.15 1.84
C TYR A 93 -13.44 11.69 2.23
N LEU A 94 -14.58 11.41 2.87
CA LEU A 94 -14.84 10.12 3.53
C LEU A 94 -15.00 8.95 2.56
N HIS A 95 -15.30 9.21 1.29
CA HIS A 95 -15.52 8.18 0.27
C HIS A 95 -14.33 8.05 -0.70
N ALA A 96 -13.11 8.15 -0.17
CA ALA A 96 -11.89 8.05 -0.97
C ALA A 96 -11.79 6.70 -1.72
N GLU A 97 -12.30 5.61 -1.15
CA GLU A 97 -12.39 4.29 -1.76
C GLU A 97 -13.16 4.31 -3.09
N THR A 98 -14.19 5.15 -3.22
CA THR A 98 -14.97 5.28 -4.46
C THR A 98 -14.18 5.99 -5.57
N ILE A 99 -13.34 6.95 -5.18
CA ILE A 99 -12.44 7.67 -6.09
C ILE A 99 -11.34 6.71 -6.56
N LEU A 100 -10.75 5.96 -5.63
CA LEU A 100 -9.74 4.95 -5.92
C LEU A 100 -10.27 3.88 -6.88
N LEU A 101 -11.46 3.34 -6.63
CA LEU A 101 -12.10 2.36 -7.51
C LEU A 101 -12.26 2.88 -8.94
N ARG A 102 -12.66 4.16 -9.08
CA ARG A 102 -12.77 4.81 -10.39
C ARG A 102 -11.43 4.88 -11.11
N PHE A 103 -10.37 5.27 -10.40
CA PHE A 103 -9.03 5.38 -10.99
C PHE A 103 -8.42 4.02 -11.33
N LEU A 104 -8.63 3.00 -10.50
CA LEU A 104 -8.25 1.62 -10.82
C LEU A 104 -8.93 1.14 -12.11
N LYS A 105 -10.22 1.42 -12.26
CA LYS A 105 -11.00 1.00 -13.43
C LYS A 105 -10.68 1.77 -14.71
N SER A 106 -10.17 3.00 -14.59
CA SER A 106 -9.79 3.76 -15.78
C SER A 106 -8.44 3.32 -16.35
N ASN A 107 -7.55 2.78 -15.50
CA ASN A 107 -6.19 2.36 -15.87
C ASN A 107 -5.42 3.47 -16.61
N GLU A 108 -5.64 4.71 -16.19
CA GLU A 108 -5.06 5.88 -16.84
C GLU A 108 -3.75 6.31 -16.19
N TRP A 109 -2.86 6.80 -17.03
CA TRP A 109 -1.51 7.22 -16.66
C TRP A 109 -1.32 8.70 -16.99
N VAL A 110 -0.52 9.38 -16.17
CA VAL A 110 -0.11 10.77 -16.37
C VAL A 110 1.39 10.88 -16.20
N GLN A 111 1.99 11.92 -16.79
CA GLN A 111 3.33 12.32 -16.40
C GLN A 111 3.25 12.99 -15.04
N ALA A 112 4.14 12.60 -14.13
CA ALA A 112 4.25 13.14 -12.79
C ALA A 112 5.70 13.48 -12.46
N GLN A 113 5.91 14.47 -11.60
CA GLN A 113 7.23 14.86 -11.14
C GLN A 113 7.22 15.20 -9.64
N ASP A 114 8.02 14.44 -8.89
CA ASP A 114 8.23 14.58 -7.45
C ASP A 114 9.73 14.83 -7.18
N GLY A 115 10.07 16.04 -6.75
CA GLY A 115 11.46 16.47 -6.65
C GLY A 115 12.20 16.37 -7.99
N CYS A 116 13.33 15.66 -7.99
CA CYS A 116 14.14 15.41 -9.18
C CYS A 116 13.65 14.22 -10.01
N ILE A 117 12.65 13.46 -9.54
CA ILE A 117 12.20 12.22 -10.16
C ILE A 117 10.93 12.52 -10.96
N GLY A 118 11.01 12.35 -12.28
CA GLY A 118 9.87 12.45 -13.18
C GLY A 118 9.61 11.12 -13.88
N GLY A 119 8.35 10.83 -14.21
CA GLY A 119 7.97 9.62 -14.92
C GLY A 119 6.47 9.48 -15.12
N SER A 120 6.06 8.36 -15.71
CA SER A 120 4.65 8.03 -15.84
C SER A 120 4.16 7.33 -14.58
N GLU A 121 3.05 7.81 -14.01
CA GLU A 121 2.38 7.19 -12.87
C GLU A 121 0.88 7.01 -13.16
N ASP A 122 0.29 5.93 -12.64
CA ASP A 122 -1.15 5.71 -12.75
C ASP A 122 -1.93 6.54 -11.71
N LEU A 123 -3.16 6.90 -12.07
CA LEU A 123 -4.02 7.75 -11.23
C LEU A 123 -4.34 7.13 -9.88
N ALA A 124 -4.49 5.80 -9.81
CA ALA A 124 -4.84 5.11 -8.56
C ALA A 124 -3.67 5.17 -7.57
N SER A 125 -2.43 4.94 -8.05
CA SER A 125 -1.21 5.04 -7.25
C SER A 125 -0.96 6.45 -6.73
N LEU A 126 -1.08 7.45 -7.61
CA LEU A 126 -0.94 8.86 -7.22
C LEU A 126 -1.96 9.24 -6.13
N PHE A 127 -3.20 8.80 -6.28
CA PHE A 127 -4.25 9.11 -5.32
C PHE A 127 -4.06 8.37 -3.99
N TYR A 128 -3.79 7.07 -4.04
CA TYR A 128 -3.54 6.25 -2.85
C TYR A 128 -2.36 6.80 -2.03
N ARG A 129 -1.23 7.08 -2.69
CA ARG A 129 -0.04 7.68 -2.06
C ARG A 129 -0.37 8.99 -1.35
N ARG A 130 -1.16 9.87 -1.98
CA ARG A 130 -1.59 11.14 -1.38
C ARG A 130 -2.41 10.94 -0.11
N VAL A 131 -3.37 10.00 -0.12
CA VAL A 131 -4.18 9.68 1.07
C VAL A 131 -3.31 9.07 2.16
N PHE A 132 -2.45 8.11 1.81
CA PHE A 132 -1.57 7.40 2.75
C PHE A 132 -0.59 8.34 3.47
N HIS A 133 0.05 9.28 2.76
CA HIS A 133 0.96 10.24 3.39
C HIS A 133 0.30 11.10 4.48
N GLN A 134 -1.00 11.37 4.37
CA GLN A 134 -1.73 12.10 5.41
C GLN A 134 -1.91 11.30 6.70
N VAL A 135 -1.89 9.96 6.60
CA VAL A 135 -1.92 9.04 7.74
C VAL A 135 -0.55 8.98 8.40
N ALA A 136 0.49 8.70 7.60
CA ALA A 136 1.83 8.43 8.09
C ALA A 136 2.47 9.64 8.82
N THR A 137 2.19 10.85 8.34
CA THR A 137 2.76 12.10 8.89
C THR A 137 2.06 12.61 10.16
N ARG A 138 0.94 11.99 10.59
CA ARG A 138 0.14 12.46 11.74
C ARG A 138 -0.23 11.30 12.67
N SER A 139 0.72 10.97 13.54
CA SER A 139 0.75 9.85 14.52
C SER A 139 -0.49 9.56 15.41
N LYS A 140 -1.60 10.32 15.41
CA LYS A 140 -2.66 10.14 16.43
C LYS A 140 -4.14 10.25 16.00
N ASN A 141 -4.47 10.26 14.70
CA ASN A 141 -5.88 10.32 14.27
C ASN A 141 -6.42 9.00 13.69
N ARG A 142 -7.09 8.23 14.57
CA ARG A 142 -7.90 7.03 14.31
C ARG A 142 -8.85 7.07 13.08
N PRO A 143 -9.51 8.19 12.70
CA PRO A 143 -10.50 8.15 11.61
C PRO A 143 -9.93 7.87 10.21
N LEU A 144 -8.64 8.11 9.96
CA LEU A 144 -8.03 7.82 8.65
C LEU A 144 -7.68 6.34 8.44
N GLY A 145 -7.52 5.56 9.52
CA GLY A 145 -7.27 4.12 9.42
C GLY A 145 -8.44 3.36 8.78
N ALA A 146 -9.68 3.81 9.05
CA ALA A 146 -10.86 3.23 8.40
C ALA A 146 -10.90 3.52 6.89
N VAL A 147 -10.45 4.71 6.46
CA VAL A 147 -10.38 5.08 5.04
C VAL A 147 -9.34 4.24 4.31
N ILE A 148 -8.14 4.09 4.88
CA ILE A 148 -7.12 3.20 4.29
C ILE A 148 -7.62 1.76 4.24
N ASN A 149 -8.22 1.23 5.31
CA ASN A 149 -8.77 -0.12 5.28
C ASN A 149 -9.84 -0.32 4.19
N ALA A 150 -10.67 0.69 3.93
CA ALA A 150 -11.65 0.66 2.84
C ALA A 150 -10.96 0.69 1.46
N MET A 151 -9.93 1.51 1.29
CA MET A 151 -9.12 1.59 0.07
C MET A 151 -8.34 0.29 -0.19
N ASP A 152 -7.70 -0.28 0.83
CA ASP A 152 -7.02 -1.57 0.76
C ASP A 152 -7.99 -2.68 0.38
N SER A 153 -9.21 -2.65 0.94
CA SER A 153 -10.26 -3.58 0.51
C SER A 153 -10.52 -3.45 -0.99
N VAL A 154 -10.74 -2.24 -1.50
CA VAL A 154 -10.93 -2.02 -2.95
C VAL A 154 -9.76 -2.57 -3.76
N ILE A 155 -8.51 -2.30 -3.35
CA ILE A 155 -7.31 -2.79 -4.05
C ILE A 155 -7.27 -4.32 -4.06
N LEU A 156 -7.48 -4.98 -2.92
CA LEU A 156 -7.44 -6.44 -2.82
C LEU A 156 -8.46 -7.12 -3.74
N TYR A 157 -9.60 -6.50 -4.02
CA TYR A 157 -10.63 -7.06 -4.89
C TYR A 157 -10.47 -6.70 -6.37
N GLU A 158 -9.96 -5.50 -6.68
CA GLU A 158 -10.07 -4.92 -8.02
C GLU A 158 -8.73 -4.69 -8.72
N ALA A 159 -7.60 -4.61 -8.00
CA ALA A 159 -6.30 -4.33 -8.61
C ALA A 159 -5.75 -5.55 -9.36
N ASP A 160 -4.95 -5.28 -10.40
CA ASP A 160 -4.18 -6.31 -11.07
C ASP A 160 -3.16 -6.95 -10.11
N SER A 161 -2.94 -8.25 -10.28
CA SER A 161 -1.90 -9.05 -9.65
C SER A 161 -0.50 -8.46 -9.68
N SER A 162 -0.14 -7.69 -10.71
CA SER A 162 1.17 -7.06 -10.87
C SER A 162 1.23 -5.61 -10.37
N SER A 163 0.15 -5.09 -9.79
CA SER A 163 0.10 -3.71 -9.32
C SER A 163 0.90 -3.56 -8.02
N THR A 164 1.76 -2.55 -7.94
CA THR A 164 2.46 -2.14 -6.71
C THR A 164 1.47 -1.77 -5.58
N LEU A 165 0.28 -1.29 -5.94
CA LEU A 165 -0.80 -1.06 -4.99
C LEU A 165 -1.25 -2.34 -4.32
N LEU A 166 -1.35 -3.45 -5.06
CA LEU A 166 -1.75 -4.73 -4.49
C LEU A 166 -0.73 -5.20 -3.45
N GLU A 167 0.57 -5.06 -3.74
CA GLU A 167 1.63 -5.40 -2.79
C GLU A 167 1.52 -4.56 -1.50
N THR A 168 1.28 -3.25 -1.65
CA THR A 168 1.09 -2.33 -0.52
C THR A 168 -0.14 -2.69 0.31
N ALA A 169 -1.28 -2.96 -0.34
CA ALA A 169 -2.51 -3.35 0.35
C ALA A 169 -2.38 -4.70 1.06
N LEU A 170 -1.65 -5.66 0.46
CA LEU A 170 -1.33 -6.95 1.09
C LEU A 170 -0.49 -6.77 2.36
N GLU A 171 0.48 -5.86 2.33
CA GLU A 171 1.32 -5.55 3.49
C GLU A 171 0.50 -4.93 4.64
N HIS A 172 -0.31 -3.91 4.35
CA HIS A 172 -1.13 -3.21 5.34
C HIS A 172 -2.26 -4.07 5.91
N SER A 173 -2.85 -4.93 5.07
CA SER A 173 -3.99 -5.78 5.45
C SER A 173 -3.58 -7.03 6.22
N ALA A 174 -2.27 -7.27 6.39
CA ALA A 174 -1.80 -8.43 7.11
C ALA A 174 -2.22 -8.38 8.59
N GLY A 175 -2.95 -9.39 9.05
CA GLY A 175 -3.50 -9.44 10.40
C GLY A 175 -4.91 -8.86 10.55
N ASN A 176 -5.48 -8.24 9.51
CA ASN A 176 -6.90 -7.89 9.48
C ASN A 176 -7.75 -9.12 9.15
N SER A 177 -8.40 -9.72 10.15
CA SER A 177 -9.18 -10.95 9.98
C SER A 177 -10.26 -10.88 8.88
N GLN A 178 -10.76 -9.69 8.54
CA GLN A 178 -11.75 -9.48 7.47
C GLN A 178 -11.19 -9.78 6.08
N HIS A 179 -9.87 -9.66 5.89
CA HIS A 179 -9.23 -9.82 4.58
C HIS A 179 -8.64 -11.21 4.36
N TYR A 180 -8.59 -12.05 5.41
CA TYR A 180 -7.95 -13.37 5.35
C TYR A 180 -8.39 -14.20 4.14
N ASN A 181 -9.70 -14.37 3.92
CA ASN A 181 -10.21 -15.20 2.83
C ASN A 181 -9.77 -14.68 1.46
N ARG A 182 -9.78 -13.36 1.28
CA ARG A 182 -9.35 -12.75 0.01
C ARG A 182 -7.85 -12.89 -0.20
N ILE A 183 -7.04 -12.62 0.83
CA ILE A 183 -5.58 -12.77 0.76
C ILE A 183 -5.20 -14.22 0.50
N ARG A 184 -5.89 -15.18 1.14
CA ARG A 184 -5.69 -16.61 0.87
C ARG A 184 -5.99 -16.96 -0.57
N MET A 185 -7.11 -16.49 -1.14
CA MET A 185 -7.41 -16.70 -2.56
C MET A 185 -6.31 -16.13 -3.47
N LEU A 186 -5.84 -14.91 -3.20
CA LEU A 186 -4.76 -14.27 -3.96
C LEU A 186 -3.44 -15.08 -3.88
N ALA A 187 -3.07 -15.55 -2.69
CA ALA A 187 -1.87 -16.35 -2.48
C ALA A 187 -1.95 -17.71 -3.19
N LEU A 188 -3.10 -18.38 -3.13
CA LEU A 188 -3.33 -19.65 -3.82
C LEU A 188 -3.26 -19.50 -5.35
N HIS A 189 -3.80 -18.39 -5.87
CA HIS A 189 -3.92 -18.15 -7.30
C HIS A 189 -2.62 -17.61 -7.91
N TYR A 190 -2.10 -16.50 -7.39
CA TYR A 190 -0.96 -15.79 -7.97
C TYR A 190 0.39 -16.24 -7.43
N LYS A 191 0.45 -16.72 -6.18
CA LYS A 191 1.68 -17.22 -5.53
C LYS A 191 2.86 -16.23 -5.61
N THR A 192 2.56 -14.94 -5.51
CA THR A 192 3.58 -13.87 -5.42
C THR A 192 4.18 -13.83 -4.02
N GLY A 193 5.42 -13.36 -3.88
CA GLY A 193 6.07 -13.24 -2.57
C GLY A 193 5.24 -12.42 -1.58
N ALA A 194 4.70 -11.28 -2.02
CA ALA A 194 3.84 -10.41 -1.21
C ALA A 194 2.58 -11.14 -0.71
N SER A 195 1.86 -11.86 -1.58
CA SER A 195 0.63 -12.56 -1.19
C SER A 195 0.90 -13.74 -0.26
N ILE A 196 1.98 -14.49 -0.50
CA ILE A 196 2.43 -15.61 0.34
C ILE A 196 2.80 -15.12 1.76
N VAL A 197 3.60 -14.04 1.86
CA VAL A 197 3.98 -13.45 3.16
C VAL A 197 2.77 -12.86 3.86
N ALA A 198 1.89 -12.15 3.15
CA ALA A 198 0.67 -11.60 3.72
C ALA A 198 -0.25 -12.70 4.30
N LEU A 199 -0.38 -13.85 3.62
CA LEU A 199 -1.10 -15.01 4.13
C LEU A 199 -0.44 -15.56 5.41
N ALA A 200 0.88 -15.75 5.39
CA ALA A 200 1.62 -16.32 6.52
C ALA A 200 1.52 -15.47 7.79
N ARG A 201 1.40 -14.15 7.68
CA ARG A 201 1.22 -13.24 8.84
C ARG A 201 -0.06 -13.52 9.64
N TYR A 202 -1.04 -14.24 9.09
CA TYR A 202 -2.22 -14.71 9.85
C TYR A 202 -1.93 -15.91 10.76
N LYS A 203 -0.79 -16.58 10.58
CA LYS A 203 -0.30 -17.69 11.41
C LYS A 203 -1.31 -18.83 11.61
N LYS A 204 -2.08 -19.14 10.56
CA LYS A 204 -3.07 -20.22 10.61
C LYS A 204 -2.46 -21.56 10.21
N ALA A 205 -2.66 -22.57 11.05
CA ALA A 205 -2.21 -23.93 10.79
C ALA A 205 -2.74 -24.50 9.46
N ASP A 206 -3.97 -24.14 9.08
CA ASP A 206 -4.60 -24.58 7.82
C ASP A 206 -3.81 -24.18 6.55
N ASP A 207 -2.93 -23.18 6.64
CA ASP A 207 -2.13 -22.70 5.51
C ASP A 207 -0.75 -23.38 5.42
N VAL A 208 -0.34 -24.13 6.46
CA VAL A 208 0.99 -24.78 6.55
C VAL A 208 1.23 -25.73 5.38
N ASN A 209 0.28 -26.62 5.11
CA ASN A 209 0.38 -27.57 4.01
C ASN A 209 0.54 -26.88 2.66
N PHE A 210 -0.26 -25.83 2.41
CA PHE A 210 -0.15 -25.04 1.18
C PHE A 210 1.24 -24.38 1.08
N LEU A 211 1.71 -23.73 2.14
CA LEU A 211 3.00 -23.05 2.14
C LEU A 211 4.15 -24.02 1.84
N MET A 212 4.15 -25.24 2.38
CA MET A 212 5.16 -26.25 2.05
C MET A 212 5.17 -26.68 0.58
N THR A 213 4.04 -26.61 -0.13
CA THR A 213 4.00 -26.93 -1.59
C THR A 213 4.78 -25.93 -2.45
N LEU A 214 5.12 -24.76 -1.90
CA LEU A 214 5.80 -23.68 -2.62
C LEU A 214 7.33 -23.85 -2.65
N ASN A 215 7.88 -24.88 -1.99
CA ASN A 215 9.32 -25.13 -1.90
C ASN A 215 10.09 -23.89 -1.40
N THR A 216 11.19 -23.51 -2.04
CA THR A 216 12.04 -22.37 -1.63
C THR A 216 11.30 -21.03 -1.62
N LYS A 217 10.20 -20.89 -2.38
CA LYS A 217 9.34 -19.68 -2.33
C LYS A 217 8.62 -19.52 -0.99
N ALA A 218 8.53 -20.57 -0.18
CA ALA A 218 7.90 -20.52 1.14
C ALA A 218 8.79 -19.83 2.19
N PHE A 219 10.10 -19.71 1.96
CA PHE A 219 11.03 -19.27 3.00
C PHE A 219 10.68 -17.89 3.62
N PRO A 220 10.32 -16.84 2.85
CA PRO A 220 9.88 -15.59 3.44
C PRO A 220 8.62 -15.71 4.31
N ALA A 221 7.68 -16.59 3.93
CA ALA A 221 6.49 -16.88 4.74
C ALA A 221 6.83 -17.64 6.03
N ILE A 222 7.75 -18.60 5.97
CA ILE A 222 8.20 -19.36 7.15
C ILE A 222 8.91 -18.43 8.13
N ALA A 223 9.69 -17.47 7.64
CA ALA A 223 10.37 -16.47 8.49
C ALA A 223 9.37 -15.67 9.37
N VAL A 224 8.20 -15.32 8.83
CA VAL A 224 7.16 -14.57 9.57
C VAL A 224 6.19 -15.48 10.35
N PHE A 225 6.15 -16.77 10.02
CA PHE A 225 5.31 -17.79 10.65
C PHE A 225 6.11 -19.10 10.84
N PRO A 226 6.99 -19.17 11.85
CA PRO A 226 7.83 -20.34 12.12
C PRO A 226 7.03 -21.47 12.79
N HIS A 227 6.16 -22.13 12.04
CA HIS A 227 5.41 -23.30 12.53
C HIS A 227 6.32 -24.53 12.67
N PRO A 228 6.16 -25.37 13.73
CA PRO A 228 7.01 -26.55 13.93
C PRO A 228 7.09 -27.51 12.74
N GLU A 229 6.00 -27.67 11.99
CA GLU A 229 5.98 -28.52 10.78
C GLU A 229 6.90 -28.03 9.66
N PHE A 230 7.29 -26.75 9.64
CA PHE A 230 8.26 -26.26 8.67
C PHE A 230 9.69 -26.69 8.99
N TRP A 231 9.99 -27.16 10.21
CA TRP A 231 11.35 -27.49 10.58
C TRP A 231 11.92 -28.68 9.80
N PRO A 232 11.26 -29.86 9.74
CA PRO A 232 11.71 -30.95 8.87
C PRO A 232 11.73 -30.54 7.39
N PHE A 233 10.81 -29.67 6.98
CA PHE A 233 10.77 -29.13 5.63
C PHE A 233 12.06 -28.35 5.28
N LEU A 234 12.51 -27.45 6.17
CA LEU A 234 13.73 -26.64 5.99
C LEU A 234 14.99 -27.50 6.04
N GLN A 235 15.06 -28.50 6.92
CA GLN A 235 16.22 -29.39 7.06
C GLN A 235 16.60 -30.10 5.74
N ARG A 236 15.64 -30.34 4.84
CA ARG A 236 15.90 -30.93 3.51
C ARG A 236 16.75 -30.04 2.60
N TYR A 237 16.80 -28.75 2.88
CA TYR A 237 17.51 -27.76 2.09
C TYR A 237 18.86 -27.35 2.70
N GLN A 238 19.20 -27.82 3.89
CA GLN A 238 20.39 -27.36 4.64
C GLN A 238 21.72 -27.52 3.90
N SER A 239 21.83 -28.48 2.98
CA SER A 239 23.06 -28.71 2.20
C SER A 239 23.08 -27.97 0.87
N THR A 240 21.93 -27.52 0.36
CA THR A 240 21.79 -26.96 -1.00
C THR A 240 21.45 -25.48 -1.01
N GLU A 241 20.73 -24.98 0.00
CA GLU A 241 20.27 -23.60 0.06
C GLU A 241 21.16 -22.75 0.96
N LYS A 242 21.68 -21.66 0.39
CA LYS A 242 22.51 -20.64 1.08
C LYS A 242 21.97 -19.23 0.84
N THR A 243 20.67 -19.12 0.59
CA THR A 243 20.02 -17.84 0.29
C THR A 243 19.64 -17.08 1.56
N PHE A 244 19.61 -15.75 1.48
CA PHE A 244 19.17 -14.90 2.60
C PHE A 244 17.75 -15.27 3.08
N ALA A 245 16.84 -15.59 2.15
CA ALA A 245 15.49 -16.02 2.50
C ALA A 245 15.48 -17.31 3.33
N TYR A 246 16.32 -18.28 2.98
CA TYR A 246 16.46 -19.53 3.74
C TYR A 246 17.02 -19.28 5.14
N PHE A 247 18.05 -18.44 5.27
CA PHE A 247 18.61 -18.08 6.57
C PHE A 247 17.57 -17.37 7.46
N ASN A 248 16.78 -16.46 6.91
CA ASN A 248 15.68 -15.82 7.63
C ASN A 248 14.58 -16.81 8.04
N ALA A 249 14.29 -17.80 7.21
CA ALA A 249 13.32 -18.84 7.54
C ALA A 249 13.77 -19.68 8.75
N LEU A 250 15.05 -20.06 8.80
CA LEU A 250 15.64 -20.70 9.97
C LEU A 250 15.57 -19.77 11.18
N ALA A 251 16.10 -18.55 11.06
CA ALA A 251 16.17 -17.58 12.15
C ALA A 251 14.79 -17.23 12.73
N GLY A 252 13.73 -17.30 11.93
CA GLY A 252 12.36 -17.11 12.38
C GLY A 252 11.97 -18.01 13.57
N PHE A 253 12.53 -19.22 13.69
CA PHE A 253 12.24 -20.15 14.78
C PHE A 253 12.77 -19.71 16.15
N ARG A 254 13.83 -18.88 16.19
CA ARG A 254 14.39 -18.31 17.43
C ARG A 254 14.64 -19.36 18.53
N ASN A 255 15.23 -20.49 18.16
CA ASN A 255 15.54 -21.60 19.06
C ASN A 255 16.99 -22.10 18.89
N GLU A 256 17.44 -22.93 19.82
CA GLU A 256 18.83 -23.45 19.84
C GLU A 256 19.17 -24.26 18.58
N GLU A 257 18.22 -25.02 18.04
CA GLU A 257 18.43 -25.82 16.83
C GLU A 257 18.69 -24.94 15.60
N SER A 258 17.94 -23.85 15.44
CA SER A 258 18.17 -22.85 14.39
C SER A 258 19.54 -22.22 14.52
N VAL A 259 19.96 -21.88 15.73
CA VAL A 259 21.26 -21.24 15.98
C VAL A 259 22.37 -22.22 15.60
N ALA A 260 22.34 -23.45 16.14
CA ALA A 260 23.34 -24.46 15.85
C ALA A 260 23.47 -24.75 14.35
N LEU A 261 22.34 -24.83 13.63
CA LEU A 261 22.34 -25.05 12.19
C LEU A 261 22.94 -23.85 11.43
N LEU A 262 22.54 -22.62 11.77
CA LEU A 262 23.08 -21.41 11.14
C LEU A 262 24.59 -21.29 11.39
N THR A 263 25.07 -21.47 12.61
CA THR A 263 26.50 -21.46 12.95
C THR A 263 27.28 -22.45 12.08
N LYS A 264 26.83 -23.71 12.03
CA LYS A 264 27.47 -24.74 11.20
C LYS A 264 27.53 -24.37 9.73
N MET A 265 26.53 -23.66 9.21
CA MET A 265 26.49 -23.22 7.82
C MET A 265 27.43 -22.04 7.53
N PHE A 266 27.77 -21.24 8.54
CA PHE A 266 28.57 -20.03 8.46
C PHE A 266 30.04 -20.21 8.85
N ASP A 267 30.39 -21.28 9.54
CA ASP A 267 31.78 -21.73 9.75
C ASP A 267 32.45 -22.25 8.45
N GLN A 268 31.77 -22.12 7.30
CA GLN A 268 32.30 -22.39 5.96
C GLN A 268 32.80 -21.07 5.33
N PRO A 269 33.91 -21.07 4.56
CA PRO A 269 34.79 -19.91 4.28
C PRO A 269 34.23 -18.69 3.51
N ASP A 270 32.91 -18.54 3.33
CA ASP A 270 32.25 -17.37 2.70
C ASP A 270 31.53 -16.47 3.74
N SER A 271 32.18 -16.21 4.88
CA SER A 271 31.54 -15.84 6.17
C SER A 271 31.25 -14.34 6.43
N GLU A 272 31.58 -13.42 5.53
CA GLU A 272 31.45 -11.97 5.82
C GLU A 272 29.98 -11.47 5.75
N LYS A 273 29.21 -11.98 4.78
CA LYS A 273 27.76 -11.70 4.70
C LYS A 273 26.97 -12.40 5.80
N ALA A 274 27.46 -13.55 6.25
CA ALA A 274 26.87 -14.36 7.29
C ALA A 274 26.92 -13.70 8.67
N ALA A 275 28.08 -13.17 9.05
CA ALA A 275 28.26 -12.43 10.30
C ALA A 275 27.35 -11.19 10.38
N THR A 276 27.14 -10.52 9.23
CA THR A 276 26.21 -9.38 9.13
C THR A 276 24.76 -9.79 9.38
N ILE A 277 24.32 -10.93 8.83
CA ILE A 277 22.95 -11.46 9.01
C ILE A 277 22.73 -11.91 10.46
N ALA A 278 23.68 -12.61 11.05
CA ALA A 278 23.64 -13.01 12.45
C ALA A 278 23.58 -11.79 13.39
N SER A 279 24.39 -10.75 13.12
CA SER A 279 24.39 -9.49 13.88
C SER A 279 23.08 -8.69 13.74
N GLN A 280 22.49 -8.64 12.54
CA GLN A 280 21.20 -7.97 12.32
C GLN A 280 20.05 -8.71 13.02
N LEU A 281 20.03 -10.04 12.95
CA LEU A 281 19.08 -10.89 13.69
C LEU A 281 19.25 -10.78 15.21
N PHE A 282 20.49 -10.56 15.69
CA PHE A 282 20.84 -10.38 17.09
C PHE A 282 20.33 -9.06 17.69
N ASN A 283 20.40 -7.96 16.93
CA ASN A 283 20.00 -6.62 17.40
C ASN A 283 18.48 -6.42 17.53
N GLU A 284 17.65 -7.26 16.91
CA GLU A 284 16.18 -7.18 16.99
C GLU A 284 15.56 -8.08 18.08
N LEU A 285 16.39 -8.81 18.83
CA LEU A 285 15.97 -9.72 19.88
C LEU A 285 16.26 -9.11 21.26
N ASP A 286 15.22 -8.67 21.98
CA ASP A 286 15.31 -8.31 23.40
C ASP A 286 15.67 -9.57 24.21
N HIS A 287 16.96 -9.72 24.58
CA HIS A 287 17.45 -10.88 25.32
C HIS A 287 18.25 -10.44 26.58
N PRO A 288 18.12 -11.18 27.70
CA PRO A 288 18.89 -10.90 28.91
C PRO A 288 20.38 -11.22 28.69
N ARG A 289 21.25 -10.34 29.19
CA ARG A 289 22.71 -10.49 29.13
C ARG A 289 23.17 -11.83 29.73
N GLY A 290 24.12 -12.50 29.07
CA GLY A 290 24.77 -13.74 29.48
C GLY A 290 24.20 -15.01 28.85
N SER A 291 23.34 -14.90 27.84
CA SER A 291 22.80 -16.08 27.16
C SER A 291 23.90 -16.82 26.35
N PRO A 292 23.76 -18.14 26.12
CA PRO A 292 24.64 -18.89 25.20
C PRO A 292 24.74 -18.25 23.80
N LEU A 293 23.78 -17.40 23.44
CA LEU A 293 23.70 -16.70 22.16
C LEU A 293 24.56 -15.43 22.10
N GLU A 294 24.74 -14.71 23.22
CA GLU A 294 25.64 -13.56 23.31
C GLU A 294 27.11 -13.99 23.25
N GLN A 295 27.43 -15.14 23.87
CA GLN A 295 28.77 -15.74 23.82
C GLN A 295 29.17 -16.14 22.40
N LEU A 296 28.21 -16.57 21.57
CA LEU A 296 28.44 -16.89 20.17
C LEU A 296 28.71 -15.63 19.32
N TYR A 297 28.01 -14.53 19.59
CA TYR A 297 28.22 -13.24 18.92
C TYR A 297 29.61 -12.64 19.22
N GLU A 298 30.04 -12.69 20.48
CA GLU A 298 31.39 -12.25 20.89
C GLU A 298 32.49 -13.10 20.26
N ALA A 299 32.28 -14.41 20.09
CA ALA A 299 33.26 -15.30 19.47
C ALA A 299 33.46 -15.06 17.96
N ILE A 300 32.43 -14.56 17.25
CA ILE A 300 32.46 -14.30 15.81
C ILE A 300 32.98 -12.89 15.48
N THR A 301 32.77 -11.91 16.35
CA THR A 301 33.14 -10.51 16.10
C THR A 301 34.58 -10.15 16.51
N VAL A 302 35.29 -11.05 17.20
CA VAL A 302 36.64 -10.82 17.73
C VAL A 302 37.75 -11.47 16.87
N ASN A 303 37.42 -12.05 15.71
CA ASN A 303 38.41 -12.55 14.72
C ASN A 303 38.34 -11.81 13.39
#